data_AF-V5FXJ7-F1
#
_entry.id   AF-V5FXJ7-F1
#
_cell.length_a   1.000
_cell.length_b   1.000
_cell.length_c   1.000
_cell.angle_alpha   90.00
_cell.angle_beta   90.00
_cell.angle_gamma   90.00
#
_symmetry.space_group_name_H-M   'P 1'
#
loop_
_entity.id
_entity.type
_entity.pdbx_description
1 polymer ?
#
loop_
_entity_poly.entity_id
_entity_poly.type
_entity_poly.pdbx_seq_one_letter_code
_entity_poly.pdbx_strand_id
1 'polypeptide(L)'
;MSLLGKKWPTPVAKPMAPFFVAGLVMVYAINSAANALPPHIFAEVRKLRKPVAKRLDISGFINPRVIRDHTKRKVVEQYEPERQALRYIIRNTSLPQRMRAQAQLQLSQMHAYTRPTQIKNRCVAGGIARSVFRDFRMARYQFRLHALAGELPGVKKASW
;
A
#
# COMPACT_ATOMS: atom_id res chain seq x y z
N MET A 1 -23.78 -62.08 -8.13
CA MET A 1 -24.62 -60.93 -8.52
C MET A 1 -23.74 -59.69 -8.65
N SER A 2 -23.37 -59.31 -9.87
CA SER A 2 -22.67 -58.05 -10.16
C SER A 2 -23.70 -56.98 -10.54
N LEU A 3 -23.77 -55.89 -9.77
CA LEU A 3 -24.84 -54.89 -9.87
C LEU A 3 -24.76 -53.92 -11.06
N LEU A 4 -23.85 -54.13 -12.02
CA LEU A 4 -23.76 -53.28 -13.22
C LEU A 4 -23.64 -54.14 -14.47
N GLY A 5 -24.69 -54.07 -15.30
CA GLY A 5 -24.85 -54.83 -16.53
C GLY A 5 -23.81 -54.48 -17.60
N LYS A 6 -23.37 -55.52 -18.32
CA LYS A 6 -22.47 -55.46 -19.47
C LYS A 6 -23.15 -54.77 -20.66
N LYS A 7 -22.97 -53.44 -20.81
CA LYS A 7 -23.37 -52.71 -22.03
C LYS A 7 -22.19 -52.37 -22.97
N TRP A 8 -20.95 -52.57 -22.53
CA TRP A 8 -19.74 -52.29 -23.34
C TRP A 8 -18.74 -53.46 -23.20
N PRO A 9 -18.51 -54.27 -24.25
CA PRO A 9 -17.65 -55.45 -24.17
C PRO A 9 -16.15 -55.16 -24.42
N THR A 10 -15.73 -53.91 -24.61
CA THR A 10 -14.30 -53.56 -24.64
C THR A 10 -13.87 -53.05 -23.26
N PRO A 11 -12.70 -53.45 -22.74
CA PRO A 11 -12.18 -52.85 -21.52
C PRO A 11 -11.97 -51.37 -21.80
N VAL A 12 -12.82 -50.50 -21.23
CA VAL A 12 -12.83 -49.04 -21.42
C VAL A 12 -11.44 -48.42 -21.15
N ALA A 13 -10.63 -49.12 -20.35
CA ALA A 13 -9.23 -48.80 -20.10
C ALA A 13 -8.33 -48.80 -21.36
N LYS A 14 -8.58 -49.62 -22.39
CA LYS A 14 -7.74 -49.67 -23.61
C LYS A 14 -7.85 -48.40 -24.48
N PRO A 15 -9.05 -47.94 -24.89
CA PRO A 15 -9.16 -46.70 -25.66
C PRO A 15 -8.91 -45.44 -24.83
N MET A 16 -9.08 -45.49 -23.50
CA MET A 16 -8.83 -44.34 -22.62
C MET A 16 -7.39 -44.28 -22.05
N ALA A 17 -6.59 -45.32 -22.21
CA ALA A 17 -5.17 -45.36 -21.83
C ALA A 17 -4.38 -44.10 -22.24
N PRO A 18 -4.49 -43.56 -23.48
CA PRO A 18 -3.77 -42.34 -23.84
C PRO A 18 -4.17 -41.11 -23.01
N PHE A 19 -5.42 -40.98 -22.57
CA PHE A 19 -5.87 -39.87 -21.73
C PHE A 19 -5.35 -40.00 -20.29
N PHE A 20 -5.31 -41.21 -19.75
CA PHE A 20 -4.73 -41.48 -18.43
C PHE A 20 -3.21 -41.29 -18.42
N VAL A 21 -2.51 -41.73 -19.47
CA VAL A 21 -1.08 -41.51 -19.65
C VAL A 21 -0.78 -40.03 -19.82
N ALA A 22 -1.55 -39.29 -20.63
CA ALA A 22 -1.39 -37.84 -20.76
C ALA A 22 -1.63 -37.09 -19.44
N GLY A 23 -2.65 -37.48 -18.66
CA GLY A 23 -2.91 -36.93 -17.34
C GLY A 23 -1.75 -37.19 -16.35
N LEU A 24 -1.22 -38.42 -16.34
CA LEU A 24 -0.05 -38.76 -15.52
C LEU A 24 1.22 -38.01 -15.95
N VAL A 25 1.44 -37.84 -17.25
CA VAL A 25 2.57 -37.05 -17.78
C VAL A 25 2.45 -35.59 -17.39
N MET A 26 1.25 -35.00 -17.44
CA MET A 26 1.02 -33.62 -17.00
C MET A 26 1.23 -33.45 -15.49
N VAL A 27 0.72 -34.36 -14.67
CA VAL A 27 0.92 -34.34 -13.22
C VAL A 27 2.40 -34.55 -12.87
N TYR A 28 3.08 -35.47 -13.56
CA TYR A 28 4.51 -35.70 -13.39
C TYR A 28 5.35 -34.52 -13.86
N ALA A 29 4.98 -33.85 -14.96
CA ALA A 29 5.63 -32.65 -15.46
C ALA A 29 5.46 -31.46 -14.51
N ILE A 30 4.28 -31.31 -13.88
CA ILE A 30 4.05 -30.29 -12.85
C ILE A 30 4.88 -30.59 -11.60
N ASN A 31 4.93 -31.85 -11.16
CA ASN A 31 5.69 -32.26 -9.99
C ASN A 31 7.22 -32.20 -10.23
N SER A 32 7.68 -32.53 -11.44
CA SER A 32 9.08 -32.39 -11.84
C SER A 32 9.49 -30.93 -12.01
N ALA A 33 8.62 -30.09 -12.57
CA ALA A 33 8.83 -28.64 -12.63
C ALA A 33 8.85 -28.00 -11.24
N ALA A 34 8.00 -28.45 -10.31
CA ALA A 34 8.01 -28.00 -8.93
C ALA A 34 9.32 -28.34 -8.20
N ASN A 35 9.93 -29.49 -8.51
CA ASN A 35 11.26 -29.89 -8.00
C ASN A 35 12.43 -29.24 -8.76
N ALA A 36 12.23 -28.80 -10.01
CA ALA A 36 13.22 -28.10 -10.81
C ALA A 36 13.27 -26.59 -10.52
N LEU A 37 12.23 -26.03 -9.91
CA LEU A 37 12.25 -24.66 -9.41
C LEU A 37 13.01 -24.64 -8.09
N PRO A 38 14.21 -24.04 -8.04
CA PRO A 38 14.96 -23.94 -6.82
C PRO A 38 14.16 -23.19 -5.73
N PRO A 39 14.33 -23.53 -4.45
CA PRO A 39 13.51 -23.02 -3.35
C PRO A 39 13.53 -21.48 -3.23
N HIS A 40 14.52 -20.81 -3.82
CA HIS A 40 14.60 -19.35 -3.89
C HIS A 40 13.50 -18.73 -4.75
N ILE A 41 13.03 -19.39 -5.82
CA ILE A 41 11.95 -18.86 -6.68
C ILE A 41 10.62 -18.91 -5.94
N PHE A 42 10.35 -19.96 -5.17
CA PHE A 42 9.18 -20.02 -4.30
C PHE A 42 9.21 -18.96 -3.21
N ALA A 43 10.38 -18.64 -2.66
CA ALA A 43 10.54 -17.53 -1.73
C ALA A 43 10.25 -16.17 -2.39
N GLU A 44 10.68 -15.98 -3.64
CA GLU A 44 10.43 -14.78 -4.43
C GLU A 44 8.94 -14.60 -4.77
N VAL A 45 8.26 -15.67 -5.23
CA VAL A 45 6.82 -15.67 -5.50
C VAL A 45 6.01 -15.45 -4.22
N ARG A 46 6.47 -15.96 -3.07
CA ARG A 46 5.86 -15.72 -1.76
C ARG A 46 6.00 -14.26 -1.32
N LYS A 47 7.09 -13.55 -1.66
CA LYS A 47 7.20 -12.09 -1.47
C LYS A 47 6.23 -11.32 -2.37
N LEU A 48 5.93 -11.83 -3.57
CA LEU A 48 4.98 -11.21 -4.51
C LEU A 48 3.51 -11.45 -4.12
N ARG A 49 3.23 -12.36 -3.19
CA ARG A 49 1.90 -12.49 -2.59
C ARG A 49 1.62 -11.23 -1.76
N LYS A 50 0.87 -10.30 -2.36
CA LYS A 50 0.41 -9.06 -1.70
C LYS A 50 -0.11 -9.43 -0.31
N PRO A 51 0.38 -8.79 0.76
CA PRO A 51 -0.14 -9.07 2.08
C PRO A 51 -1.65 -8.80 2.08
N VAL A 52 -2.40 -9.63 2.82
CA VAL A 52 -3.79 -9.37 3.20
C VAL A 52 -3.87 -7.88 3.56
N ALA A 53 -4.80 -7.16 2.92
CA ALA A 53 -4.86 -5.70 2.99
C ALA A 53 -4.60 -5.22 4.42
N LYS A 54 -3.43 -4.58 4.65
CA LYS A 54 -3.06 -4.09 5.97
C LYS A 54 -4.21 -3.22 6.48
N ARG A 55 -4.65 -3.43 7.72
CA ARG A 55 -5.59 -2.50 8.36
C ARG A 55 -5.00 -1.09 8.23
N LEU A 56 -5.82 -0.13 7.81
CA LEU A 56 -5.36 1.25 7.70
C LEU A 56 -5.09 1.77 9.12
N ASP A 57 -3.87 2.18 9.41
CA ASP A 57 -3.45 2.72 10.72
C ASP A 57 -4.06 4.11 11.04
N ILE A 58 -5.25 4.40 10.55
CA ILE A 58 -5.89 5.72 10.63
C ILE A 58 -6.90 5.71 11.78
N SER A 59 -6.62 6.46 12.83
CA SER A 59 -7.58 6.76 13.90
C SER A 59 -8.40 8.00 13.53
N GLY A 60 -9.67 7.82 13.14
CA GLY A 60 -10.58 8.93 12.84
C GLY A 60 -11.52 8.65 11.67
N PHE A 61 -12.10 9.72 11.13
CA PHE A 61 -13.04 9.64 10.02
C PHE A 61 -12.37 9.19 8.72
N ILE A 62 -12.83 8.06 8.20
CA ILE A 62 -12.28 7.44 7.01
C ILE A 62 -12.89 8.09 5.76
N ASN A 63 -12.04 8.69 4.94
CA ASN A 63 -12.40 9.28 3.66
C ASN A 63 -11.27 8.96 2.66
N PRO A 64 -11.57 8.68 1.37
CA PRO A 64 -10.53 8.49 0.34
C PRO A 64 -9.44 9.57 0.35
N ARG A 65 -9.80 10.83 0.63
CA ARG A 65 -8.84 11.94 0.69
C ARG A 65 -7.98 11.93 1.96
N VAL A 66 -8.51 11.42 3.08
CA VAL A 66 -7.76 11.22 4.33
C VAL A 66 -6.78 10.07 4.14
N ILE A 67 -7.21 8.96 3.52
CA ILE A 67 -6.35 7.82 3.19
C ILE A 67 -5.16 8.27 2.32
N ARG A 68 -5.42 9.04 1.26
CA ARG A 68 -4.36 9.60 0.40
C ARG A 68 -3.43 10.57 1.14
N ASP A 69 -3.94 11.35 2.09
CA ASP A 69 -3.08 12.26 2.87
C ASP A 69 -2.19 11.47 3.84
N HIS A 70 -2.74 10.43 4.46
CA HIS A 70 -2.01 9.54 5.35
C HIS A 70 -0.90 8.78 4.62
N THR A 71 -1.16 8.26 3.41
CA THR A 71 -0.10 7.62 2.61
C THR A 71 1.01 8.60 2.25
N LYS A 72 0.67 9.85 1.89
CA LYS A 72 1.68 10.90 1.66
C LYS A 72 2.55 11.13 2.89
N ARG A 73 1.98 11.23 4.10
CA ARG A 73 2.75 11.43 5.33
C ARG A 73 3.76 10.32 5.57
N LYS A 74 3.35 9.06 5.41
CA LYS A 74 4.23 7.89 5.54
C LYS A 74 5.35 7.87 4.49
N VAL A 75 5.02 8.23 3.25
CA VAL A 75 6.02 8.33 2.17
C VAL A 75 6.99 9.48 2.45
N VAL A 76 6.52 10.64 2.87
CA VAL A 76 7.40 11.75 3.25
C VAL A 76 8.33 11.34 4.38
N GLU A 77 7.81 10.69 5.43
CA GLU A 77 8.61 10.20 6.56
C GLU A 77 9.75 9.27 6.10
N GLN A 78 9.48 8.35 5.18
CA GLN A 78 10.48 7.42 4.64
C GLN A 78 11.57 8.13 3.81
N TYR A 79 11.19 9.11 2.98
CA TYR A 79 12.08 9.72 1.98
C TYR A 79 12.60 11.12 2.39
N GLU A 80 12.26 11.62 3.58
CA GLU A 80 12.75 12.91 4.09
C GLU A 80 14.29 12.99 4.17
N PRO A 81 15.04 12.00 4.71
CA PRO A 81 16.50 12.12 4.80
C PRO A 81 17.16 12.20 3.42
N GLU A 82 16.74 11.36 2.48
CA GLU A 82 17.25 11.39 1.10
C GLU A 82 16.98 12.74 0.44
N ARG A 83 15.75 13.26 0.61
CA ARG A 83 15.35 14.55 0.05
C ARG A 83 16.13 15.71 0.65
N GLN A 84 16.42 15.66 1.96
CA GLN A 84 17.23 16.67 2.63
C GLN A 84 18.70 16.63 2.17
N ALA A 85 19.27 15.45 1.98
CA ALA A 85 20.62 15.29 1.43
C ALA A 85 20.72 15.90 0.02
N LEU A 86 19.77 15.61 -0.87
CA LEU A 86 19.72 16.20 -2.21
C LEU A 86 19.58 17.73 -2.15
N ARG A 87 18.70 18.24 -1.28
CA ARG A 87 18.52 19.70 -1.10
C ARG A 87 19.78 20.38 -0.56
N TYR A 88 20.52 19.71 0.31
CA TYR A 88 21.79 20.22 0.83
C TYR A 88 22.83 20.34 -0.29
N ILE A 89 23.00 19.28 -1.09
CA ILE A 89 23.92 19.26 -2.24
C ILE A 89 23.59 20.40 -3.22
N ILE A 90 22.32 20.59 -3.56
CA ILE A 90 21.88 21.63 -4.50
C ILE A 90 22.23 23.04 -4.00
N ARG A 91 22.09 23.30 -2.69
CA ARG A 91 22.34 24.62 -2.09
C ARG A 91 23.82 24.90 -1.82
N ASN A 92 24.64 23.87 -1.70
CA ASN A 92 26.06 24.03 -1.41
C ASN A 92 26.82 24.54 -2.65
N THR A 93 27.29 25.79 -2.58
CA THR A 93 28.04 26.46 -3.66
C THR A 93 29.49 26.01 -3.76
N SER A 94 30.03 25.33 -2.74
CA SER A 94 31.39 24.78 -2.76
C SER A 94 31.51 23.51 -3.61
N LEU A 95 30.38 22.86 -3.92
CA LEU A 95 30.34 21.65 -4.74
C LEU A 95 30.38 21.99 -6.24
N PRO A 96 30.98 21.12 -7.07
CA PRO A 96 31.03 21.35 -8.51
C PRO A 96 29.63 21.38 -9.14
N GLN A 97 29.46 22.23 -10.15
CA GLN A 97 28.16 22.46 -10.80
C GLN A 97 27.52 21.18 -11.34
N ARG A 98 28.32 20.24 -11.86
CA ARG A 98 27.84 18.94 -12.36
C ARG A 98 27.13 18.12 -11.28
N MET A 99 27.69 18.08 -10.06
CA MET A 99 27.08 17.35 -8.93
C MET A 99 25.76 18.00 -8.51
N ARG A 100 25.71 19.33 -8.48
CA ARG A 100 24.49 20.09 -8.15
C ARG A 100 23.39 19.83 -9.19
N ALA A 101 23.74 19.83 -10.47
CA ALA A 101 22.82 19.53 -11.56
C ALA A 101 22.28 18.10 -11.48
N GLN A 102 23.15 17.11 -11.18
CA GLN A 102 22.72 15.72 -11.00
C GLN A 102 21.77 15.56 -9.81
N ALA A 103 22.06 16.18 -8.66
CA ALA A 103 21.18 16.15 -7.50
C ALA A 103 19.82 16.82 -7.79
N GLN A 104 19.81 17.89 -8.60
CA GLN A 104 18.59 18.55 -9.04
C GLN A 104 17.73 17.67 -9.96
N LEU A 105 18.35 16.91 -10.86
CA LEU A 105 17.66 15.91 -11.70
C LEU A 105 17.09 14.77 -10.84
N GLN A 106 17.85 14.26 -9.87
CA GLN A 106 17.36 13.21 -8.97
C GLN A 106 16.18 13.71 -8.12
N LEU A 107 16.27 14.93 -7.58
CA LEU A 107 15.18 15.55 -6.80
C LEU A 107 13.90 15.74 -7.64
N SER A 108 14.03 16.04 -8.94
CA SER A 108 12.89 16.23 -9.83
C SER A 108 12.22 14.92 -10.23
N GLN A 109 12.99 13.83 -10.34
CA GLN A 109 12.52 12.47 -10.62
C GLN A 109 11.75 11.82 -9.46
N MET A 110 12.00 12.25 -8.21
CA MET A 110 11.28 11.71 -7.04
C MET A 110 9.76 11.86 -7.18
N HIS A 111 9.02 10.81 -6.76
CA HIS A 111 7.56 10.79 -6.82
C HIS A 111 6.92 11.98 -6.06
N ALA A 112 5.79 12.48 -6.56
CA ALA A 112 5.12 13.66 -6.02
C ALA A 112 4.74 13.53 -4.53
N TYR A 113 4.46 12.33 -4.03
CA TYR A 113 4.09 12.11 -2.62
C TYR A 113 5.26 12.28 -1.65
N THR A 114 6.51 12.29 -2.12
CA THR A 114 7.69 12.59 -1.29
C THR A 114 7.80 14.07 -0.95
N ARG A 115 6.98 14.93 -1.58
CA ARG A 115 7.03 16.38 -1.35
C ARG A 115 6.20 16.73 -0.10
N PRO A 116 6.80 17.34 0.95
CA PRO A 116 6.05 17.70 2.15
C PRO A 116 4.96 18.75 1.90
N THR A 117 5.10 19.55 0.84
CA THR A 117 4.10 20.55 0.40
C THR A 117 2.77 19.94 -0.05
N GLN A 118 2.73 18.63 -0.32
CA GLN A 118 1.51 17.93 -0.74
C GLN A 118 0.61 17.50 0.42
N ILE A 119 1.11 17.57 1.65
CA ILE A 119 0.38 17.20 2.87
C ILE A 119 -0.57 18.35 3.23
N LYS A 120 -1.82 18.02 3.59
CA LYS A 120 -2.78 19.00 4.13
C LYS A 120 -3.32 18.53 5.47
N ASN A 121 -3.47 19.48 6.40
CA ASN A 121 -4.18 19.21 7.64
C ASN A 121 -5.66 18.93 7.35
N ARG A 122 -6.17 17.82 7.88
CA ARG A 122 -7.57 17.41 7.75
C ARG A 122 -8.16 17.20 9.13
N CYS A 123 -9.45 17.50 9.25
CA CYS A 123 -10.22 17.24 10.44
C CYS A 123 -10.25 15.74 10.75
N VAL A 124 -9.95 15.35 11.99
CA VAL A 124 -10.02 13.95 12.44
C VAL A 124 -11.46 13.44 12.47
N ALA A 125 -12.41 14.26 12.92
CA ALA A 125 -13.83 13.87 13.03
C ALA A 125 -14.62 13.89 11.70
N GLY A 126 -14.24 14.71 10.72
CA GLY A 126 -15.03 14.89 9.49
C GLY A 126 -14.24 14.89 8.16
N GLY A 127 -12.92 14.75 8.19
CA GLY A 127 -12.08 14.66 6.98
C GLY A 127 -11.97 15.94 6.11
N ILE A 128 -12.61 17.04 6.53
CA ILE A 128 -12.57 18.35 5.86
C ILE A 128 -11.15 18.91 5.93
N ALA A 129 -10.67 19.50 4.83
CA ALA A 129 -9.32 20.08 4.75
C ALA A 129 -9.28 21.60 5.02
N ARG A 130 -10.43 22.27 4.96
CA ARG A 130 -10.53 23.73 5.16
C ARG A 130 -10.91 24.03 6.60
N SER A 131 -10.49 25.20 7.10
CA SER A 131 -10.86 25.71 8.43
C SER A 131 -10.56 24.71 9.57
N VAL A 132 -9.40 24.07 9.53
CA VAL A 132 -8.94 23.12 10.55
C VAL A 132 -8.02 23.84 11.53
N PHE A 133 -8.36 23.81 12.82
CA PHE A 133 -7.46 24.28 13.88
C PHE A 133 -6.33 23.29 14.07
N ARG A 134 -5.09 23.76 14.08
CA ARG A 134 -3.89 22.90 14.14
C ARG A 134 -3.78 22.15 15.47
N ASP A 135 -4.13 22.82 16.56
CA ASP A 135 -3.98 22.31 17.93
C ASP A 135 -4.96 21.16 18.20
N PHE A 136 -6.23 21.38 17.84
CA PHE A 136 -7.30 20.38 18.04
C PHE A 136 -7.43 19.38 16.88
N ARG A 137 -6.81 19.65 15.73
CA ARG A 137 -6.94 18.86 14.48
C ARG A 137 -8.40 18.63 14.05
N MET A 138 -9.28 19.59 14.34
CA MET A 138 -10.71 19.55 13.99
C MET A 138 -11.13 20.78 13.18
N ALA A 139 -12.18 20.65 12.36
CA ALA A 139 -12.71 21.80 11.63
C ALA A 139 -13.56 22.68 12.54
N ARG A 140 -13.74 23.95 12.17
CA ARG A 140 -14.45 24.97 12.96
C ARG A 140 -15.81 24.54 13.51
N TYR A 141 -16.59 23.78 12.72
CA TYR A 141 -17.94 23.36 13.10
C TYR A 141 -17.89 22.23 14.14
N GLN A 142 -17.08 21.19 13.91
CA GLN A 142 -16.88 20.13 14.90
C GLN A 142 -16.29 20.71 16.19
N PHE A 143 -15.30 21.60 16.08
CA PHE A 143 -14.72 22.29 17.22
C PHE A 143 -15.79 23.01 18.05
N ARG A 144 -16.70 23.77 17.42
CA ARG A 144 -17.81 24.44 18.10
C ARG A 144 -18.72 23.45 18.82
N LEU A 145 -19.09 22.33 18.18
CA LEU A 145 -19.95 21.32 18.79
C LEU A 145 -19.30 20.70 20.03
N HIS A 146 -18.04 20.25 19.91
CA HIS A 146 -17.30 19.66 21.02
C HIS A 146 -17.04 20.67 22.16
N ALA A 147 -16.79 21.93 21.83
CA ALA A 147 -16.62 22.99 22.83
C ALA A 147 -17.93 23.29 23.58
N LEU A 148 -19.07 23.31 22.89
CA LEU A 148 -20.38 23.49 23.54
C LEU A 148 -20.79 22.27 24.36
N ALA A 149 -20.39 21.07 23.95
CA ALA A 149 -20.59 19.82 24.70
C ALA A 149 -19.68 19.69 25.93
N GLY A 150 -18.67 20.57 26.07
CA GLY A 150 -17.72 20.51 27.19
C GLY A 150 -16.66 19.40 27.05
N GLU A 151 -16.54 18.77 25.88
CA GLU A 151 -15.55 17.71 25.63
C GLU A 151 -14.12 18.26 25.47
N LEU A 152 -13.99 19.56 25.19
CA LEU A 152 -12.71 20.23 25.02
C LEU A 152 -12.23 20.87 26.33
N PRO A 153 -11.12 20.38 26.92
CA PRO A 153 -10.64 20.90 28.20
C PRO A 153 -10.16 22.35 28.04
N GLY A 154 -10.60 23.21 28.96
CA GLY A 154 -10.18 24.62 29.04
C GLY A 154 -10.82 25.56 28.01
N VAL A 155 -11.65 25.06 27.10
CA VAL A 155 -12.33 25.90 26.10
C VAL A 155 -13.63 26.44 26.71
N LYS A 156 -13.72 27.77 26.84
CA LYS A 156 -14.94 28.48 27.25
C LYS A 156 -15.30 29.55 26.23
N LYS A 157 -16.57 29.94 26.16
CA LYS A 157 -16.97 31.12 25.39
C LYS A 157 -16.29 32.34 25.97
N ALA A 158 -15.67 33.13 25.12
CA ALA A 158 -15.13 34.43 25.51
C ALA A 158 -16.30 35.40 25.75
N SER A 159 -16.29 36.06 26.89
CA SER A 159 -17.15 37.19 27.25
C SER A 159 -16.23 38.29 27.77
N TRP A 160 -16.26 39.45 27.14
CA TRP A 160 -15.52 40.65 27.54
C TRP A 160 -16.48 41.83 27.58
#